data_AF-E9I3B7-F1
#
_entry.id   AF-E9I3B7-F1
#
_cell.length_a   1.000
_cell.length_b   1.000
_cell.length_c   1.000
_cell.angle_alpha   90.00
_cell.angle_beta   90.00
_cell.angle_gamma   90.00
#
_symmetry.space_group_name_H-M   'P 1'
#
loop_
_entity.id
_entity.type
_entity.pdbx_description
1 polymer ?
#
loop_
_entity_poly.entity_id
_entity_poly.type
_entity_poly.pdbx_seq_one_letter_code
_entity_poly.pdbx_strand_id
1 'polypeptide(L)'
;QLKEIGQPAAAAQLYLSVDSVRDAVDILMEARDWTRARKIAQELEPDYYPRVETAYREWLRSEGKADQLADVDLGGALEMLASQGQWDQVLQKAQKHGPELLNKYVAIYSTELIKQQRSSVALELFIKYGAPAKPQNLNIYRHLATEILLEDKNDIKSLIGLRNIFHSLVFKKTTTSKLTSPTINMEFERFLRLFHYMVISNVCQNVGGLEVVATKASISLLRYADLIPADRAFYEAGTNAKAVGWDNLAFVLLNRYLDIADMMEENGESADATLLDNADFEQTDVPYD
;
A
#
# COMPACT_ATOMS: atom_id res chain seq x y z
N GLN A 1 -33.58 40.89 -20.22
CA GLN A 1 -34.54 40.60 -21.30
C GLN A 1 -33.94 39.85 -22.51
N LEU A 2 -32.62 39.85 -22.77
CA LEU A 2 -31.99 38.92 -23.74
C LEU A 2 -31.44 37.61 -23.13
N LYS A 3 -31.16 37.59 -21.82
CA LYS A 3 -30.86 36.35 -21.06
C LYS A 3 -32.02 35.33 -21.08
N GLU A 4 -33.26 35.78 -21.32
CA GLU A 4 -34.48 34.96 -21.25
C GLU A 4 -34.90 34.32 -22.58
N ILE A 5 -34.28 34.67 -23.72
CA ILE A 5 -34.72 34.25 -25.06
C ILE A 5 -34.01 32.97 -25.55
N GLY A 6 -33.18 32.33 -24.72
CA GLY A 6 -32.57 31.03 -25.06
C GLY A 6 -31.56 31.08 -26.22
N GLN A 7 -31.07 32.27 -26.59
CA GLN A 7 -30.02 32.47 -27.61
C GLN A 7 -28.75 33.07 -26.98
N PRO A 8 -28.00 32.29 -26.19
CA PRO A 8 -26.82 32.77 -25.48
C PRO A 8 -25.72 33.30 -26.41
N ALA A 9 -25.61 32.77 -27.63
CA ALA A 9 -24.68 33.27 -28.64
C ALA A 9 -25.01 34.70 -29.10
N ALA A 10 -26.30 35.02 -29.29
CA ALA A 10 -26.73 36.35 -29.73
C ALA A 10 -26.56 37.38 -28.60
N ALA A 11 -26.85 36.98 -27.36
CA ALA A 11 -26.58 37.82 -26.18
C ALA A 11 -25.09 38.10 -26.03
N ALA A 12 -24.22 37.09 -26.11
CA ALA A 12 -22.77 37.26 -26.04
C ALA A 12 -22.24 38.20 -27.14
N GLN A 13 -22.76 38.09 -28.38
CA GLN A 13 -22.39 38.96 -29.49
C GLN A 13 -22.77 40.43 -29.22
N LEU A 14 -23.91 40.68 -28.59
CA LEU A 14 -24.36 42.02 -28.21
C LEU A 14 -23.43 42.63 -27.15
N TYR A 15 -23.05 41.87 -26.13
CA TYR A 15 -22.11 42.33 -25.09
C TYR A 15 -20.72 42.61 -25.65
N LEU A 16 -20.25 41.80 -26.62
CA LEU A 16 -19.02 42.08 -27.35
C LEU A 16 -19.11 43.37 -28.19
N SER A 17 -20.28 43.67 -28.77
CA SER A 17 -20.46 44.90 -29.56
C SER A 17 -20.44 46.19 -28.75
N VAL A 18 -20.62 46.10 -27.43
CA VAL A 18 -20.51 47.22 -26.48
C VAL A 18 -19.24 47.15 -25.62
N ASP A 19 -18.25 46.37 -26.06
CA ASP A 19 -16.93 46.21 -25.42
C ASP A 19 -16.97 45.62 -23.99
N SER A 20 -18.09 44.99 -23.61
CA SER A 20 -18.20 44.25 -22.34
C SER A 20 -17.86 42.78 -22.53
N VAL A 21 -16.56 42.49 -22.66
CA VAL A 21 -16.04 41.13 -22.91
C VAL A 21 -16.34 40.19 -21.73
N ARG A 22 -16.25 40.67 -20.49
CA ARG A 22 -16.49 39.86 -19.28
C ARG A 22 -17.93 39.37 -19.18
N ASP A 23 -18.90 40.25 -19.43
CA ASP A 23 -20.33 39.89 -19.43
C ASP A 23 -20.67 38.89 -20.55
N ALA A 24 -20.03 39.06 -21.73
CA ALA A 24 -20.19 38.12 -22.84
C ALA A 24 -19.68 36.72 -22.48
N VAL A 25 -18.51 36.64 -21.83
CA VAL A 25 -17.92 35.38 -21.36
C VAL A 25 -18.78 34.73 -20.28
N ASP A 26 -19.31 35.51 -19.32
CA ASP A 26 -20.20 35.00 -18.27
C ASP A 26 -21.47 34.37 -18.84
N ILE A 27 -22.08 34.99 -19.85
CA ILE A 27 -23.25 34.42 -20.53
C ILE A 27 -22.92 33.11 -21.25
N LEU A 28 -21.75 33.03 -21.89
CA LEU A 28 -21.32 31.80 -22.54
C LEU A 28 -21.03 30.68 -21.54
N MET A 29 -20.47 31.01 -20.37
CA MET A 29 -20.29 30.04 -19.27
C MET A 29 -21.62 29.56 -18.71
N GLU A 30 -22.58 30.46 -18.44
CA GLU A 30 -23.94 30.12 -18.02
C GLU A 30 -24.64 29.20 -19.03
N ALA A 31 -24.36 29.41 -20.32
CA ALA A 31 -24.88 28.61 -21.42
C ALA A 31 -24.12 27.29 -21.69
N ARG A 32 -23.06 27.00 -20.92
CA ARG A 32 -22.16 25.84 -21.12
C ARG A 32 -21.45 25.82 -22.49
N ASP A 33 -21.33 26.96 -23.18
CA ASP A 33 -20.53 27.10 -24.40
C ASP A 33 -19.07 27.41 -24.05
N TRP A 34 -18.43 26.41 -23.44
CA TRP A 34 -17.07 26.52 -22.91
C TRP A 34 -16.03 26.75 -24.01
N THR A 35 -16.25 26.23 -25.21
CA THR A 35 -15.33 26.41 -26.35
C THR A 35 -15.23 27.88 -26.73
N ARG A 36 -16.37 28.58 -26.86
CA ARG A 36 -16.37 30.01 -27.19
C ARG A 36 -15.95 30.86 -26.00
N ALA A 37 -16.44 30.57 -24.80
CA ALA A 37 -16.08 31.31 -23.59
C ALA A 37 -14.56 31.34 -23.37
N ARG A 38 -13.89 30.19 -23.46
CA ARG A 38 -12.44 30.07 -23.29
C ARG A 38 -11.68 30.80 -24.39
N LYS A 39 -12.09 30.65 -25.66
CA LYS A 39 -11.45 31.32 -26.79
C LYS A 39 -11.51 32.85 -26.65
N ILE A 40 -12.70 33.38 -26.36
CA ILE A 40 -12.93 34.83 -26.23
C ILE A 40 -12.15 35.40 -25.04
N ALA A 41 -12.17 34.73 -23.88
CA ALA A 41 -11.40 35.18 -22.73
C ALA A 41 -9.88 35.12 -22.99
N GLN A 42 -9.39 34.10 -23.68
CA GLN A 42 -7.97 33.98 -24.00
C GLN A 42 -7.49 35.05 -25.01
N GLU A 43 -8.32 35.37 -26.00
CA GLU A 43 -7.96 36.31 -27.08
C GLU A 43 -8.19 37.78 -26.70
N LEU A 44 -9.26 38.08 -25.95
CA LEU A 44 -9.74 39.46 -25.74
C LEU A 44 -9.60 39.95 -24.30
N GLU A 45 -9.61 39.08 -23.28
CA GLU A 45 -9.51 39.49 -21.87
C GLU A 45 -8.67 38.47 -21.05
N PRO A 46 -7.34 38.40 -21.26
CA PRO A 46 -6.49 37.36 -20.66
C PRO A 46 -6.52 37.30 -19.14
N ASP A 47 -6.73 38.44 -18.48
CA ASP A 47 -6.84 38.53 -17.02
C ASP A 47 -8.09 37.82 -16.47
N TYR A 48 -9.12 37.65 -17.30
CA TYR A 48 -10.36 36.97 -16.93
C TYR A 48 -10.33 35.46 -17.22
N TYR A 49 -9.43 35.02 -18.10
CA TYR A 49 -9.28 33.62 -18.50
C TYR A 49 -9.11 32.63 -17.33
N PRO A 50 -8.34 32.92 -16.25
CA PRO A 50 -8.22 32.00 -15.11
C PRO A 50 -9.55 31.67 -14.41
N ARG A 51 -10.49 32.63 -14.37
CA ARG A 51 -11.84 32.38 -13.81
C ARG A 51 -12.64 31.43 -14.69
N VAL A 52 -12.56 31.61 -16.02
CA VAL A 52 -13.22 30.72 -16.99
C VAL A 52 -12.67 29.30 -16.90
N GLU A 53 -11.34 29.16 -16.81
CA GLU A 53 -10.68 27.87 -16.59
C GLU A 53 -11.15 27.19 -15.31
N THR A 54 -11.28 27.95 -14.22
CA THR A 54 -11.74 27.41 -12.93
C THR A 54 -13.18 26.90 -13.02
N ALA A 55 -14.09 27.71 -13.58
CA ALA A 55 -15.49 27.33 -13.78
C ALA A 55 -15.64 26.12 -14.72
N TYR A 56 -14.81 26.05 -15.78
CA TYR A 56 -14.80 24.92 -16.70
C TYR A 56 -14.36 23.62 -16.01
N ARG A 57 -13.31 23.65 -15.18
CA ARG A 57 -12.84 22.47 -14.42
C ARG A 57 -13.88 22.00 -13.41
N GLU A 58 -14.53 22.93 -12.71
CA GLU A 58 -15.62 22.61 -11.77
C GLU A 58 -16.80 21.95 -12.48
N TRP A 59 -17.20 22.47 -13.64
CA TRP A 59 -18.25 21.86 -14.46
C TRP A 59 -17.87 20.46 -14.96
N LEU A 60 -16.64 20.28 -15.45
CA LEU A 60 -16.16 18.96 -15.87
C LEU A 60 -16.19 17.96 -14.71
N ARG A 61 -15.83 18.42 -13.50
CA ARG A 61 -15.89 17.61 -12.28
C ARG A 61 -17.33 17.26 -11.92
N SER A 62 -18.27 18.21 -11.99
CA SER A 62 -19.68 17.94 -11.67
C SER A 62 -20.37 17.01 -12.67
N GLU A 63 -19.95 17.03 -13.94
CA GLU A 63 -20.50 16.17 -15.00
C GLU A 63 -19.76 14.82 -15.12
N GLY A 64 -18.75 14.55 -14.28
CA GLY A 64 -17.98 13.30 -14.31
C GLY A 64 -17.11 13.11 -15.56
N LYS A 65 -16.75 14.19 -16.26
CA LYS A 65 -16.02 14.16 -17.54
C LYS A 65 -14.51 14.01 -17.35
N ALA A 66 -14.08 12.86 -16.82
CA ALA A 66 -12.71 12.62 -16.37
C ALA A 66 -11.65 12.76 -17.47
N ASP A 67 -11.94 12.34 -18.70
CA ASP A 67 -10.99 12.44 -19.82
C ASP A 67 -10.73 13.90 -20.21
N GLN A 68 -11.80 14.68 -20.39
CA GLN A 68 -11.68 16.12 -20.71
C GLN A 68 -11.07 16.92 -19.57
N LEU A 69 -11.32 16.51 -18.32
CA LEU A 69 -10.69 17.12 -17.15
C LEU A 69 -9.20 16.81 -17.12
N ALA A 70 -8.77 15.62 -17.53
CA ALA A 70 -7.36 15.25 -17.51
C ALA A 70 -6.51 16.09 -18.48
N ASP A 71 -7.11 16.62 -19.56
CA ASP A 71 -6.43 17.50 -20.52
C ASP A 71 -6.05 18.86 -19.92
N VAL A 72 -6.78 19.33 -18.90
CA VAL A 72 -6.58 20.65 -18.26
C VAL A 72 -6.13 20.57 -16.80
N ASP A 73 -6.46 19.48 -16.11
CA ASP A 73 -6.17 19.20 -14.71
C ASP A 73 -6.16 17.67 -14.46
N LEU A 74 -5.03 17.03 -14.81
CA LEU A 74 -4.81 15.62 -14.56
C LEU A 74 -4.98 15.24 -13.07
N GLY A 75 -4.56 16.10 -12.15
CA GLY A 75 -4.68 15.87 -10.71
C GLY A 75 -6.14 15.75 -10.31
N GLY A 76 -6.94 16.76 -10.65
CA GLY A 76 -8.38 16.79 -10.37
C GLY A 76 -9.15 15.66 -11.06
N ALA A 77 -8.76 15.25 -12.26
CA ALA A 77 -9.36 14.11 -12.95
C ALA A 77 -9.12 12.79 -12.20
N LEU A 78 -7.89 12.55 -11.74
CA LEU A 78 -7.53 11.34 -11.00
C LEU A 78 -8.19 11.32 -9.61
N GLU A 79 -8.27 12.46 -8.92
CA GLU A 79 -8.97 12.58 -7.63
C GLU A 79 -10.48 12.32 -7.78
N MET A 80 -11.09 12.82 -8.86
CA MET A 80 -12.49 12.55 -9.17
C MET A 80 -12.74 11.05 -9.46
N LEU A 81 -11.87 10.41 -10.24
CA LEU A 81 -11.99 8.97 -10.51
C LEU A 81 -11.78 8.14 -9.23
N ALA A 82 -10.83 8.54 -8.38
CA ALA A 82 -10.57 7.89 -7.10
C ALA A 82 -11.77 8.00 -6.14
N SER A 83 -12.40 9.17 -6.03
CA SER A 83 -13.58 9.36 -5.18
C SER A 83 -14.81 8.57 -5.65
N GLN A 84 -14.85 8.19 -6.92
CA GLN A 84 -15.85 7.29 -7.50
C GLN A 84 -15.49 5.80 -7.37
N GLY A 85 -14.35 5.47 -6.75
CA GLY A 85 -13.86 4.10 -6.61
C GLY A 85 -13.32 3.50 -7.91
N GLN A 86 -13.09 4.29 -8.97
CA GLN A 86 -12.62 3.82 -10.28
C GLN A 86 -11.10 3.62 -10.32
N TRP A 87 -10.57 2.88 -9.34
CA TRP A 87 -9.14 2.73 -9.09
C TRP A 87 -8.36 2.13 -10.26
N ASP A 88 -8.95 1.21 -11.01
CA ASP A 88 -8.29 0.65 -12.20
C ASP A 88 -7.99 1.73 -13.25
N GLN A 89 -8.91 2.67 -13.47
CA GLN A 89 -8.69 3.78 -14.40
C GLN A 89 -7.68 4.78 -13.86
N VAL A 90 -7.73 5.07 -12.55
CA VAL A 90 -6.75 5.93 -11.87
C VAL A 90 -5.34 5.41 -12.08
N LEU A 91 -5.11 4.11 -11.80
CA LEU A 91 -3.79 3.50 -11.92
C LEU A 91 -3.33 3.39 -13.37
N GLN A 92 -4.21 3.04 -14.31
CA GLN A 92 -3.87 3.02 -15.74
C GLN A 92 -3.48 4.40 -16.26
N LYS A 93 -4.23 5.45 -15.93
CA LYS A 93 -3.88 6.83 -16.29
C LYS A 93 -2.58 7.24 -15.63
N ALA A 94 -2.43 7.03 -14.32
CA ALA A 94 -1.22 7.38 -13.59
C ALA A 94 0.02 6.69 -14.18
N GLN A 95 -0.09 5.42 -14.59
CA GLN A 95 0.99 4.68 -15.25
C GLN A 95 1.43 5.31 -16.57
N LYS A 96 0.49 5.79 -17.39
CA LYS A 96 0.80 6.49 -18.66
C LYS A 96 1.57 7.80 -18.45
N HIS A 97 1.36 8.47 -17.32
CA HIS A 97 2.00 9.73 -16.97
C HIS A 97 3.31 9.58 -16.18
N GLY A 98 3.70 8.35 -15.85
CA GLY A 98 5.03 8.03 -15.32
C GLY A 98 5.04 7.43 -13.92
N PRO A 99 6.19 6.89 -13.50
CA PRO A 99 6.32 6.08 -12.28
C PRO A 99 6.05 6.88 -11.01
N GLU A 100 6.39 8.17 -10.97
CA GLU A 100 6.18 9.01 -9.78
C GLU A 100 4.70 9.16 -9.44
N LEU A 101 3.87 9.44 -10.45
CA LEU A 101 2.43 9.59 -10.28
C LEU A 101 1.76 8.24 -9.97
N LEU A 102 2.16 7.18 -10.66
CA LEU A 102 1.70 5.83 -10.37
C LEU A 102 1.98 5.46 -8.91
N ASN A 103 3.20 5.66 -8.44
CA ASN A 103 3.61 5.34 -7.07
C ASN A 103 2.79 6.10 -6.02
N LYS A 104 2.44 7.37 -6.29
CA LYS A 104 1.55 8.17 -5.43
C LYS A 104 0.18 7.50 -5.31
N TYR A 105 -0.46 7.17 -6.43
CA TYR A 105 -1.82 6.61 -6.41
C TYR A 105 -1.88 5.17 -5.94
N VAL A 106 -0.84 4.36 -6.17
CA VAL A 106 -0.70 3.04 -5.54
C VAL A 106 -0.68 3.18 -4.02
N ALA A 107 0.13 4.09 -3.47
CA ALA A 107 0.20 4.30 -2.02
C ALA A 107 -1.13 4.79 -1.42
N ILE A 108 -1.84 5.70 -2.10
CA ILE A 108 -3.16 6.17 -1.68
C ILE A 108 -4.15 5.01 -1.66
N TYR A 109 -4.25 4.26 -2.77
CA TYR A 109 -5.20 3.16 -2.87
C TYR A 109 -4.90 2.04 -1.87
N SER A 110 -3.63 1.66 -1.73
CA SER A 110 -3.22 0.66 -0.73
C SER A 110 -3.58 1.10 0.69
N THR A 111 -3.45 2.39 1.03
CA THR A 111 -3.84 2.93 2.34
C THR A 111 -5.36 2.85 2.55
N GLU A 112 -6.15 3.09 1.51
CA GLU A 112 -7.60 2.93 1.57
C GLU A 112 -8.01 1.46 1.77
N LEU A 113 -7.40 0.54 1.02
CA LEU A 113 -7.65 -0.89 1.15
C LEU A 113 -7.27 -1.43 2.53
N ILE A 114 -6.16 -0.97 3.08
CA ILE A 114 -5.73 -1.31 4.45
C ILE A 114 -6.81 -0.90 5.47
N LYS A 115 -7.34 0.33 5.37
CA LYS A 115 -8.43 0.78 6.26
C LYS A 115 -9.70 -0.05 6.13
N GLN A 116 -9.92 -0.66 4.97
CA GLN A 116 -11.02 -1.58 4.69
C GLN A 116 -10.71 -3.04 5.09
N GLN A 117 -9.59 -3.30 5.79
CA GLN A 117 -9.11 -4.65 6.15
C GLN A 117 -8.86 -5.54 4.93
N ARG A 118 -8.43 -4.95 3.81
CA ARG A 118 -8.11 -5.66 2.55
C ARG A 118 -6.60 -5.62 2.29
N SER A 119 -5.81 -5.99 3.30
CA SER A 119 -4.34 -5.95 3.27
C SER A 119 -3.72 -6.83 2.17
N SER A 120 -4.30 -8.00 1.89
CA SER A 120 -3.87 -8.87 0.79
C SER A 120 -3.96 -8.19 -0.58
N VAL A 121 -5.08 -7.52 -0.86
CA VAL A 121 -5.28 -6.77 -2.12
C VAL A 121 -4.33 -5.57 -2.19
N ALA A 122 -4.11 -4.88 -1.07
CA ALA A 122 -3.13 -3.79 -1.01
C ALA A 122 -1.70 -4.27 -1.30
N LEU A 123 -1.34 -5.45 -0.82
CA LEU A 123 -0.06 -6.09 -1.12
C LEU A 123 0.06 -6.44 -2.61
N GLU A 124 -0.99 -6.98 -3.23
CA GLU A 124 -0.99 -7.31 -4.67
C GLU A 124 -0.69 -6.08 -5.54
N LEU A 125 -1.15 -4.88 -5.14
CA LEU A 125 -0.81 -3.64 -5.84
C LEU A 125 0.69 -3.37 -5.84
N PHE A 126 1.37 -3.55 -4.70
CA PHE A 126 2.82 -3.35 -4.59
C PHE A 126 3.62 -4.46 -5.28
N ILE A 127 3.09 -5.68 -5.34
CA ILE A 127 3.67 -6.76 -6.15
C ILE A 127 3.58 -6.40 -7.64
N LYS A 128 2.43 -5.89 -8.10
CA LYS A 128 2.15 -5.58 -9.50
C LYS A 128 2.88 -4.34 -10.00
N TYR A 129 2.82 -3.24 -9.26
CA TYR A 129 3.32 -1.93 -9.70
C TYR A 129 4.68 -1.57 -9.09
N GLY A 130 5.15 -2.35 -8.12
CA GLY A 130 6.42 -2.15 -7.43
C GLY A 130 6.28 -1.42 -6.09
N ALA A 131 7.27 -1.65 -5.22
CA ALA A 131 7.36 -1.05 -3.89
C ALA A 131 8.57 -0.11 -3.81
N PRO A 132 8.42 1.18 -4.20
CA PRO A 132 9.52 2.14 -4.16
C PRO A 132 9.91 2.47 -2.71
N ALA A 133 11.21 2.69 -2.48
CA ALA A 133 11.78 3.04 -1.17
C ALA A 133 11.55 4.54 -0.82
N LYS A 134 10.28 4.98 -0.82
CA LYS A 134 9.88 6.33 -0.43
C LYS A 134 9.58 6.38 1.07
N PRO A 135 10.07 7.37 1.84
CA PRO A 135 9.82 7.47 3.29
C PRO A 135 8.33 7.39 3.67
N GLN A 136 7.47 8.00 2.85
CA GLN A 136 6.01 7.99 3.04
C GLN A 136 5.39 6.59 2.92
N ASN A 137 6.02 5.68 2.18
CA ASN A 137 5.49 4.33 1.93
C ASN A 137 6.02 3.30 2.94
N LEU A 138 7.09 3.60 3.69
CA LEU A 138 7.73 2.63 4.57
C LEU A 138 6.79 2.11 5.65
N ASN A 139 5.95 2.98 6.20
CA ASN A 139 4.93 2.62 7.18
C ASN A 139 3.86 1.69 6.59
N ILE A 140 3.55 1.83 5.30
CA ILE A 140 2.60 0.95 4.61
C ILE A 140 3.17 -0.46 4.54
N TYR A 141 4.45 -0.61 4.16
CA TYR A 141 5.10 -1.92 4.09
C TYR A 141 5.19 -2.61 5.44
N ARG A 142 5.49 -1.85 6.52
CA ARG A 142 5.46 -2.40 7.88
C ARG A 142 4.07 -2.91 8.25
N HIS A 143 3.05 -2.09 8.01
CA HIS A 143 1.69 -2.48 8.35
C HIS A 143 1.25 -3.73 7.59
N LEU A 144 1.51 -3.81 6.28
CA LEU A 144 1.22 -5.01 5.49
C LEU A 144 1.97 -6.25 6.01
N ALA A 145 3.22 -6.08 6.44
CA ALA A 145 4.00 -7.16 7.02
C ALA A 145 3.36 -7.66 8.33
N THR A 146 3.08 -6.76 9.27
CA THR A 146 2.48 -7.11 10.56
C THR A 146 1.11 -7.77 10.39
N GLU A 147 0.23 -7.19 9.57
CA GLU A 147 -1.10 -7.76 9.32
C GLU A 147 -1.01 -9.19 8.78
N ILE A 148 -0.16 -9.43 7.77
CA ILE A 148 -0.01 -10.76 7.17
C ILE A 148 0.64 -11.74 8.14
N LEU A 149 1.53 -11.31 9.03
CA LEU A 149 2.11 -12.19 10.05
C LEU A 149 1.10 -12.62 11.12
N LEU A 150 0.04 -11.83 11.33
CA LEU A 150 -1.05 -12.14 12.26
C LEU A 150 -2.16 -13.00 11.64
N GLU A 151 -2.16 -13.23 10.32
CA GLU A 151 -3.14 -14.11 9.68
C GLU A 151 -2.91 -15.58 10.10
N ASP A 152 -3.99 -16.33 10.37
CA ASP A 152 -3.89 -17.76 10.70
C ASP A 152 -3.28 -18.58 9.55
N LYS A 153 -3.56 -18.18 8.31
CA LYS A 153 -3.09 -18.88 7.11
C LYS A 153 -2.55 -17.90 6.10
N ASN A 154 -1.25 -17.70 6.17
CA ASN A 154 -0.54 -16.85 5.22
C ASN A 154 -0.50 -17.56 3.88
N ASP A 155 -1.05 -16.94 2.85
CA ASP A 155 -0.89 -17.46 1.51
C ASP A 155 0.57 -17.29 1.04
N ILE A 156 1.09 -18.30 0.35
CA ILE A 156 2.50 -18.32 -0.06
C ILE A 156 2.86 -17.17 -1.02
N LYS A 157 1.90 -16.67 -1.81
CA LYS A 157 2.15 -15.54 -2.72
C LYS A 157 2.39 -14.26 -1.93
N SER A 158 1.64 -14.03 -0.86
CA SER A 158 1.84 -12.91 0.05
C SER A 158 3.21 -12.96 0.74
N LEU A 159 3.60 -14.13 1.24
CA LEU A 159 4.94 -14.33 1.85
C LEU A 159 6.07 -14.04 0.84
N ILE A 160 5.97 -14.56 -0.39
CA ILE A 160 6.93 -14.30 -1.46
C ILE A 160 6.94 -12.80 -1.84
N GLY A 161 5.76 -12.19 -1.92
CA GLY A 161 5.57 -10.78 -2.22
C GLY A 161 6.30 -9.89 -1.22
N LEU A 162 6.04 -10.08 0.07
CA LEU A 162 6.70 -9.33 1.15
C LEU A 162 8.20 -9.59 1.17
N ARG A 163 8.64 -10.85 1.04
CA ARG A 163 10.08 -11.17 0.92
C ARG A 163 10.74 -10.36 -0.19
N ASN A 164 10.11 -10.26 -1.37
CA ASN A 164 10.66 -9.53 -2.51
C ASN A 164 10.63 -8.01 -2.32
N ILE A 165 9.58 -7.48 -1.70
CA ILE A 165 9.49 -6.07 -1.31
C ILE A 165 10.63 -5.73 -0.35
N PHE A 166 10.78 -6.45 0.76
CA PHE A 166 11.85 -6.18 1.72
C PHE A 166 13.24 -6.41 1.11
N HIS A 167 13.41 -7.40 0.23
CA HIS A 167 14.68 -7.59 -0.50
C HIS A 167 15.01 -6.36 -1.36
N SER A 168 14.03 -5.82 -2.08
CA SER A 168 14.19 -4.59 -2.85
C SER A 168 14.54 -3.41 -1.94
N LEU A 169 13.84 -3.27 -0.82
CA LEU A 169 14.05 -2.21 0.16
C LEU A 169 15.39 -2.34 0.89
N VAL A 170 16.00 -3.51 1.02
CA VAL A 170 17.31 -3.69 1.67
C VAL A 170 18.44 -3.56 0.65
N PHE A 171 18.37 -4.27 -0.48
CA PHE A 171 19.50 -4.46 -1.39
C PHE A 171 19.49 -3.56 -2.63
N LYS A 172 18.33 -3.09 -3.12
CA LYS A 172 18.29 -2.14 -4.25
C LYS A 172 18.52 -0.68 -3.82
N LYS A 173 18.84 -0.45 -2.54
CA LYS A 173 19.16 0.86 -1.92
C LYS A 173 20.50 1.47 -2.33
N THR A 174 21.27 0.85 -3.23
CA THR A 174 22.65 1.27 -3.56
C THR A 174 22.77 2.67 -4.18
N THR A 175 21.68 3.32 -4.58
CA THR A 175 21.67 4.73 -5.03
C THR A 175 21.00 5.71 -4.05
N THR A 176 20.38 5.23 -2.97
CA THR A 176 19.44 5.97 -2.11
C THR A 176 19.71 5.81 -0.61
N SER A 177 20.95 5.48 -0.22
CA SER A 177 21.39 5.25 1.16
C SER A 177 21.13 6.38 2.17
N LYS A 178 20.68 7.56 1.70
CA LYS A 178 20.29 8.72 2.53
C LYS A 178 18.84 8.68 3.05
N LEU A 179 18.01 7.74 2.61
CA LEU A 179 16.55 7.81 2.84
C LEU A 179 16.04 7.06 4.08
N THR A 180 16.83 6.17 4.69
CA THR A 180 16.40 5.37 5.84
C THR A 180 17.45 5.37 6.95
N SER A 181 17.00 5.55 8.20
CA SER A 181 17.87 5.46 9.36
C SER A 181 18.45 4.04 9.52
N PRO A 182 19.59 3.89 10.22
CA PRO A 182 20.16 2.57 10.53
C PRO A 182 19.16 1.62 11.20
N THR A 183 18.32 2.15 12.10
CA THR A 183 17.27 1.39 12.79
C THR A 183 16.24 0.82 11.81
N ILE A 184 15.75 1.62 10.85
CA ILE A 184 14.79 1.16 9.84
C ILE A 184 15.43 0.11 8.92
N ASN A 185 16.71 0.27 8.58
CA ASN A 185 17.42 -0.73 7.78
C ASN A 185 17.50 -2.07 8.51
N MET A 186 17.87 -2.05 9.80
CA MET A 186 17.94 -3.24 10.63
C MET A 186 16.57 -3.92 10.77
N GLU A 187 15.51 -3.15 11.02
CA GLU A 187 14.13 -3.64 11.04
C GLU A 187 13.74 -4.32 9.73
N PHE A 188 14.00 -3.69 8.59
CA PHE A 188 13.63 -4.24 7.28
C PHE A 188 14.47 -5.47 6.90
N GLU A 189 15.71 -5.54 7.37
CA GLU A 189 16.51 -6.75 7.27
C GLU A 189 15.94 -7.90 8.13
N ARG A 190 15.42 -7.60 9.33
CA ARG A 190 14.72 -8.60 10.16
C ARG A 190 13.48 -9.11 9.43
N PHE A 191 12.63 -8.23 8.91
CA PHE A 191 11.48 -8.64 8.08
C PHE A 191 11.89 -9.47 6.86
N LEU A 192 12.94 -9.05 6.14
CA LEU A 192 13.45 -9.79 4.99
C LEU A 192 13.83 -11.22 5.38
N ARG A 193 14.61 -11.40 6.45
CA ARG A 193 15.05 -12.72 6.91
C ARG A 193 13.88 -13.56 7.40
N LEU A 194 12.95 -12.97 8.16
CA LEU A 194 11.72 -13.61 8.60
C LEU A 194 10.93 -14.18 7.42
N PHE A 195 10.52 -13.33 6.46
CA PHE A 195 9.76 -13.78 5.30
C PHE A 195 10.54 -14.77 4.43
N HIS A 196 11.88 -14.63 4.36
CA HIS A 196 12.72 -15.59 3.65
C HIS A 196 12.64 -16.99 4.28
N TYR A 197 12.78 -17.10 5.60
CA TYR A 197 12.67 -18.40 6.29
C TYR A 197 11.24 -18.96 6.24
N MET A 198 10.20 -18.12 6.33
CA MET A 198 8.81 -18.58 6.18
C MET A 198 8.58 -19.19 4.79
N VAL A 199 9.07 -18.53 3.74
CA VAL A 199 8.98 -19.04 2.36
C VAL A 199 9.76 -20.35 2.21
N ILE A 200 10.99 -20.44 2.73
CA ILE A 200 11.78 -21.68 2.65
C ILE A 200 11.07 -22.82 3.38
N SER A 201 10.61 -22.59 4.62
CA SER A 201 9.89 -23.59 5.40
C SER A 201 8.67 -24.09 4.62
N ASN A 202 7.80 -23.17 4.17
CA ASN A 202 6.57 -23.51 3.46
C ASN A 202 6.80 -24.24 2.12
N VAL A 203 7.76 -23.77 1.31
CA VAL A 203 8.04 -24.38 0.00
C VAL A 203 8.73 -25.73 0.16
N CYS A 204 9.78 -25.82 0.98
CA CYS A 204 10.57 -27.04 1.13
C CYS A 204 9.80 -28.16 1.84
N GLN A 205 8.87 -27.83 2.75
CA GLN A 205 8.03 -28.85 3.41
C GLN A 205 7.21 -29.67 2.41
N ASN A 206 6.88 -29.07 1.26
CA ASN A 206 6.07 -29.69 0.21
C ASN A 206 6.91 -30.39 -0.88
N VAL A 207 8.24 -30.48 -0.70
CA VAL A 207 9.16 -31.08 -1.68
C VAL A 207 9.93 -32.22 -1.01
N GLY A 208 9.73 -33.44 -1.50
CA GLY A 208 10.40 -34.63 -0.97
C GLY A 208 11.93 -34.49 -1.01
N GLY A 209 12.58 -34.87 0.09
CA GLY A 209 14.03 -34.77 0.29
C GLY A 209 14.51 -33.41 0.80
N LEU A 210 13.62 -32.42 0.97
CA LEU A 210 13.95 -31.11 1.54
C LEU A 210 13.38 -30.90 2.96
N GLU A 211 12.90 -31.95 3.61
CA GLU A 211 12.28 -31.90 4.94
C GLU A 211 13.24 -31.31 5.97
N VAL A 212 14.52 -31.74 5.96
CA VAL A 212 15.54 -31.20 6.86
C VAL A 212 15.80 -29.71 6.61
N VAL A 213 15.69 -29.24 5.37
CA VAL A 213 15.85 -27.80 5.05
C VAL A 213 14.66 -27.01 5.57
N ALA A 214 13.43 -27.53 5.38
CA ALA A 214 12.22 -26.95 5.92
C ALA A 214 12.27 -26.86 7.45
N THR A 215 12.66 -27.94 8.14
CA THR A 215 12.83 -27.98 9.60
C THR A 215 13.86 -26.95 10.08
N LYS A 216 15.02 -26.83 9.42
CA LYS A 216 16.02 -25.81 9.77
C LYS A 216 15.50 -24.38 9.60
N ALA A 217 14.71 -24.13 8.55
CA ALA A 217 14.07 -22.84 8.34
C ALA A 217 13.01 -22.56 9.41
N SER A 218 12.19 -23.56 9.76
CA SER A 218 11.18 -23.49 10.83
C SER A 218 11.82 -23.16 12.18
N ILE A 219 12.91 -23.83 12.56
CA ILE A 219 13.65 -23.53 13.79
C ILE A 219 14.27 -22.12 13.72
N SER A 220 14.73 -21.70 12.54
CA SER A 220 15.30 -20.37 12.35
C SER A 220 14.29 -19.22 12.54
N LEU A 221 12.99 -19.51 12.42
CA LEU A 221 11.92 -18.55 12.69
C LEU A 221 11.79 -18.20 14.17
N LEU A 222 12.26 -19.06 15.09
CA LEU A 222 12.19 -18.79 16.54
C LEU A 222 12.96 -17.53 16.97
N ARG A 223 13.96 -17.11 16.17
CA ARG A 223 14.70 -15.83 16.32
C ARG A 223 13.84 -14.57 16.14
N TYR A 224 12.62 -14.76 15.65
CA TYR A 224 11.67 -13.71 15.31
C TYR A 224 10.35 -13.93 16.04
N ALA A 225 10.35 -14.69 17.15
CA ALA A 225 9.17 -14.95 17.98
C ALA A 225 8.59 -13.69 18.63
N ASP A 226 9.31 -12.56 18.60
CA ASP A 226 8.80 -11.22 18.94
C ASP A 226 7.95 -10.58 17.82
N LEU A 227 7.98 -11.13 16.60
CA LEU A 227 7.28 -10.62 15.42
C LEU A 227 6.17 -11.55 14.91
N ILE A 228 6.12 -12.79 15.39
CA ILE A 228 5.13 -13.82 15.02
C ILE A 228 4.58 -14.48 16.28
N PRO A 229 3.40 -15.11 16.24
CA PRO A 229 2.88 -15.85 17.39
C PRO A 229 3.88 -16.93 17.84
N ALA A 230 4.45 -16.75 19.04
CA ALA A 230 5.54 -17.57 19.55
C ALA A 230 5.09 -19.03 19.76
N ASP A 231 3.92 -19.22 20.35
CA ASP A 231 3.26 -20.52 20.54
C ASP A 231 3.24 -21.33 19.23
N ARG A 232 2.74 -20.72 18.16
CA ARG A 232 2.68 -21.34 16.83
C ARG A 232 4.06 -21.65 16.29
N ALA A 233 5.01 -20.72 16.41
CA ALA A 233 6.36 -20.91 15.92
C ALA A 233 7.07 -22.10 16.61
N PHE A 234 6.93 -22.22 17.93
CA PHE A 234 7.46 -23.34 18.72
C PHE A 234 6.78 -24.67 18.37
N TYR A 235 5.45 -24.67 18.24
CA TYR A 235 4.69 -25.84 17.85
C TYR A 235 5.10 -26.37 16.46
N GLU A 236 5.16 -25.48 15.46
CA GLU A 236 5.54 -25.83 14.09
C GLU A 236 6.99 -26.32 14.04
N ALA A 237 7.93 -25.63 14.69
CA ALA A 237 9.33 -26.02 14.73
C ALA A 237 9.54 -27.37 15.44
N GLY A 238 8.87 -27.60 16.57
CA GLY A 238 8.93 -28.86 17.32
C GLY A 238 8.34 -30.03 16.54
N THR A 239 7.19 -29.82 15.88
CA THR A 239 6.56 -30.83 15.02
C THR A 239 7.44 -31.19 13.83
N ASN A 240 8.04 -30.19 13.18
CA ASN A 240 8.97 -30.40 12.06
C ASN A 240 10.26 -31.08 12.51
N ALA A 241 10.79 -30.77 13.69
CA ALA A 241 11.94 -31.45 14.28
C ALA A 241 11.65 -32.92 14.54
N LYS A 242 10.48 -33.24 15.11
CA LYS A 242 10.04 -34.61 15.35
C LYS A 242 9.92 -35.40 14.05
N ALA A 243 9.34 -34.80 13.01
CA ALA A 243 9.14 -35.43 11.71
C ALA A 243 10.44 -35.88 11.03
N VAL A 244 11.57 -35.20 11.30
CA VAL A 244 12.89 -35.55 10.78
C VAL A 244 13.76 -36.33 11.78
N GLY A 245 13.17 -36.79 12.89
CA GLY A 245 13.85 -37.62 13.90
C GLY A 245 14.76 -36.85 14.85
N TRP A 246 14.56 -35.54 15.02
CA TRP A 246 15.31 -34.72 16.00
C TRP A 246 14.58 -34.67 17.34
N ASP A 247 14.37 -35.85 17.94
CA ASP A 247 13.46 -36.04 19.09
C ASP A 247 13.84 -35.19 20.30
N ASN A 248 15.13 -35.07 20.62
CA ASN A 248 15.57 -34.26 21.76
C ASN A 248 15.24 -32.77 21.57
N LEU A 249 15.43 -32.25 20.35
CA LEU A 249 15.09 -30.86 20.05
C LEU A 249 13.57 -30.68 20.01
N ALA A 250 12.85 -31.63 19.42
CA ALA A 250 11.40 -31.61 19.40
C ALA A 250 10.82 -31.58 20.82
N PHE A 251 11.39 -32.36 21.74
CA PHE A 251 10.99 -32.36 23.15
C PHE A 251 11.10 -30.96 23.77
N VAL A 252 12.27 -30.31 23.64
CA VAL A 252 12.49 -28.96 24.17
C VAL A 252 11.50 -27.94 23.56
N LEU A 253 11.36 -27.93 22.23
CA LEU A 253 10.50 -26.97 21.54
C LEU A 253 9.01 -27.17 21.83
N LEU A 254 8.56 -28.42 21.93
CA LEU A 254 7.15 -28.73 22.20
C LEU A 254 6.78 -28.49 23.67
N ASN A 255 7.70 -28.69 24.61
CA ASN A 255 7.47 -28.29 26.01
C ASN A 255 7.35 -26.77 26.10
N ARG A 256 8.23 -26.01 25.44
CA ARG A 256 8.11 -24.55 25.40
C ARG A 256 6.78 -24.09 24.81
N TYR A 257 6.28 -24.75 23.76
CA TYR A 257 4.95 -24.47 23.24
C TYR A 257 3.86 -24.66 24.31
N LEU A 258 3.91 -25.76 25.07
CA LEU A 258 2.95 -26.02 26.15
C LEU A 258 3.04 -24.94 27.24
N ASP A 259 4.25 -24.56 27.67
CA ASP A 259 4.44 -23.52 28.68
C ASP A 259 3.81 -22.18 28.23
N ILE A 260 3.99 -21.81 26.95
CA ILE A 260 3.38 -20.60 26.37
C ILE A 260 1.86 -20.75 26.31
N ALA A 261 1.35 -21.90 25.86
CA ALA A 261 -0.08 -22.14 25.73
C ALA A 261 -0.80 -22.10 27.08
N ASP A 262 -0.23 -22.75 28.10
CA ASP A 262 -0.75 -22.76 29.47
C ASP A 262 -0.75 -21.34 30.05
N MET A 263 0.33 -20.59 29.88
CA MET A 263 0.42 -19.20 30.31
C MET A 263 -0.64 -18.30 29.64
N MET A 264 -0.87 -18.48 28.34
CA MET A 264 -1.89 -17.74 27.59
C MET A 264 -3.31 -18.11 28.04
N GLU A 265 -3.57 -19.38 28.37
CA GLU A 265 -4.86 -19.83 28.89
C GLU A 265 -5.15 -19.27 30.29
N GLU A 266 -4.14 -19.21 31.16
CA GLU A 266 -4.27 -18.69 32.53
C GLU A 266 -4.38 -17.17 32.60
N ASN A 267 -3.60 -16.44 31.78
CA ASN A 267 -3.40 -15.00 31.95
C ASN A 267 -3.91 -14.15 30.78
N GLY A 268 -4.32 -14.75 29.65
CA GLY A 268 -4.84 -14.04 28.48
C GLY A 268 -3.94 -12.89 28.03
N GLU A 269 -4.53 -11.71 27.81
CA GLU A 269 -3.80 -10.48 27.40
C GLU A 269 -2.82 -9.94 28.46
N SER A 270 -2.87 -10.46 29.69
CA SER A 270 -1.95 -10.10 30.79
C SER A 270 -0.82 -11.10 31.00
N ALA A 271 -0.64 -12.06 30.08
CA ALA A 271 0.47 -12.99 30.09
C ALA A 271 1.82 -12.25 29.99
N ASP A 272 2.72 -12.54 30.93
CA ASP A 272 4.07 -11.97 30.99
C ASP A 272 5.09 -13.05 30.65
N ALA A 273 5.66 -12.97 29.43
CA ALA A 273 6.63 -13.94 28.92
C ALA A 273 7.90 -14.03 29.78
N THR A 274 8.20 -13.02 30.61
CA THR A 274 9.36 -13.05 31.52
C THR A 274 9.20 -14.04 32.67
N LEU A 275 7.98 -14.54 32.90
CA LEU A 275 7.68 -15.58 33.89
C LEU A 275 8.02 -16.99 33.39
N LEU A 276 8.27 -17.18 32.09
CA LEU A 276 8.65 -18.46 31.53
C LEU A 276 10.11 -18.79 31.89
N ASP A 277 10.36 -20.04 32.27
CA ASP A 277 11.73 -20.53 32.47
C ASP A 277 12.46 -20.60 31.13
N ASN A 278 13.56 -19.84 31.01
CA ASN A 278 14.34 -19.68 29.79
C ASN A 278 15.68 -20.42 29.78
N ALA A 279 15.95 -21.29 30.77
CA ALA A 279 17.21 -22.01 30.92
C ALA A 279 17.65 -22.76 29.64
N ASP A 280 16.71 -23.41 28.95
CA ASP A 280 16.99 -24.18 27.71
C ASP A 280 17.39 -23.29 26.52
N PHE A 281 17.13 -21.99 26.60
CA PHE A 281 17.31 -21.05 25.49
C PHE A 281 18.37 -19.99 25.75
N GLU A 282 18.88 -19.79 26.97
CA GLU A 282 19.79 -18.70 27.38
C GLU A 282 20.97 -18.42 26.44
N GLN A 283 21.51 -19.45 25.77
CA GLN A 283 22.65 -19.34 24.84
C GLN A 283 22.24 -19.32 23.36
N THR A 284 20.97 -19.03 23.10
CA THR A 284 20.39 -18.95 21.76
C THR A 284 20.01 -17.53 21.40
N ASP A 285 19.58 -17.35 20.15
CA ASP A 285 19.06 -16.09 19.61
C ASP A 285 17.53 -16.03 19.60
N VAL A 286 16.87 -16.88 20.39
CA VAL A 286 15.44 -16.83 20.65
C VAL A 286 15.15 -15.68 21.64
N PRO A 287 14.21 -14.77 21.34
CA PRO A 287 13.81 -13.71 22.27
C PRO A 287 13.20 -14.26 23.57
N TYR A 288 13.36 -13.51 24.67
CA TYR A 288 12.86 -13.89 26.01
C TYR A 288 11.79 -12.92 26.55
N ASP A 289 11.57 -11.84 25.83
CA ASP A 289 10.82 -10.63 26.19
C ASP A 289 9.76 -10.28 25.14
#